data_AF-A0AA39YX16-F1
#
_entry.id   AF-A0AA39YX16-F1
#
_cell.length_a   1.000
_cell.length_b   1.000
_cell.length_c   1.000
_cell.angle_alpha   90.00
_cell.angle_beta   90.00
_cell.angle_gamma   90.00
#
_symmetry.space_group_name_H-M   'P 1'
#
loop_
_entity.id
_entity.type
_entity.pdbx_description
1 polymer ?
#
loop_
_entity_poly.entity_id
_entity_poly.type
_entity_poly.pdbx_seq_one_letter_code
_entity_poly.pdbx_strand_id
1 'polypeptide(L)'
;MISTRCSLSLSYKPPTVSLLHASLFTISIITHLSIPHLTLSNSPPPQLTKMPPPLTTFKALSFDCYGTLIDWETGLTTDLTPITSQLPPSHPLNATPLSAVQRFDDHQCHIWETQPTLPYNLALSECFRLLAREANVPIEETDALNAGTGPGRWSPFPDTIPALQTLAKHYKLIILSNVNDDNIASTIDNSLEGKVKFDAVYTAQKIGSYKPSLSNFEYLFEHAKEELGVDKEKGELLHVARSLTADHIPAKKVGLRSVFIARGGTDPKNYGTGGNLEELSREGKVGFEWTFETLGDFAKEVERQFAELEKERK
;
A
#
# COMPACT_ATOMS: atom_id res chain seq x y z
N MET A 1 29.74 -14.98 30.98
CA MET A 1 29.37 -13.66 31.57
C MET A 1 30.00 -12.57 30.71
N ILE A 2 29.19 -11.57 30.33
CA ILE A 2 29.60 -10.20 29.95
C ILE A 2 30.35 -10.13 28.60
N SER A 3 29.65 -9.82 27.51
CA SER A 3 29.41 -8.45 26.99
C SER A 3 30.67 -7.77 26.47
N THR A 4 30.77 -7.61 25.14
CA THR A 4 31.37 -6.41 24.57
C THR A 4 30.77 -6.11 23.20
N ARG A 5 30.16 -4.92 23.11
CA ARG A 5 29.76 -4.22 21.89
C ARG A 5 31.00 -3.92 21.05
N CYS A 6 30.88 -3.94 19.73
CA CYS A 6 31.81 -3.25 18.84
C CYS A 6 31.04 -2.42 17.82
N SER A 7 31.07 -1.12 18.07
CA SER A 7 30.72 -0.01 17.20
C SER A 7 31.76 0.15 16.09
N LEU A 8 31.31 0.33 14.84
CA LEU A 8 32.14 0.95 13.80
C LEU A 8 31.35 2.09 13.14
N SER A 9 31.83 3.29 13.44
CA SER A 9 31.46 4.57 12.87
C SER A 9 32.04 4.72 11.46
N LEU A 10 31.21 5.03 10.47
CA LEU A 10 31.66 5.61 9.21
C LEU A 10 31.30 7.10 9.20
N SER A 11 32.35 7.93 9.19
CA SER A 11 32.28 9.38 9.13
C SER A 11 32.01 9.80 7.68
N TYR A 12 30.86 10.44 7.44
CA TYR A 12 30.53 11.10 6.18
C TYR A 12 30.74 12.61 6.34
N LYS A 13 31.60 13.21 5.51
CA LYS A 13 31.83 14.66 5.44
C LYS A 13 31.03 15.23 4.25
N PRO A 14 30.17 16.25 4.43
CA PRO A 14 29.59 16.98 3.31
C PRO A 14 30.55 18.06 2.77
N PRO A 15 30.40 18.47 1.49
CA PRO A 15 31.25 19.49 0.89
C PRO A 15 30.88 20.90 1.38
N THR A 16 31.91 21.73 1.54
CA THR A 16 31.85 23.14 1.93
C THR A 16 31.27 24.01 0.82
N VAL A 17 30.18 24.72 1.13
CA VAL A 17 29.67 25.83 0.31
C VAL A 17 30.23 27.14 0.84
N SER A 18 30.92 27.86 -0.04
CA SER A 18 31.53 29.17 0.22
C SER A 18 30.46 30.26 0.36
N LEU A 19 30.49 31.04 1.44
CA LEU A 19 29.71 32.27 1.60
C LEU A 19 30.36 33.40 0.80
N LEU A 20 29.60 34.01 -0.11
CA LEU A 20 29.85 35.38 -0.58
C LEU A 20 28.61 36.26 -0.36
N HIS A 21 28.89 37.48 0.08
CA HIS A 21 27.99 38.54 0.52
C HIS A 21 27.27 39.28 -0.62
N ALA A 22 26.27 40.07 -0.19
CA ALA A 22 25.54 41.16 -0.86
C ALA A 22 24.29 40.73 -1.65
N SER A 23 23.13 41.40 -1.57
CA SER A 23 22.89 42.83 -1.34
C SER A 23 21.48 43.08 -0.78
N LEU A 24 21.34 44.16 0.00
CA LEU A 24 20.08 44.72 0.47
C LEU A 24 19.30 45.32 -0.71
N PHE A 25 18.02 44.95 -0.85
CA PHE A 25 17.02 45.75 -1.56
C PHE A 25 15.73 45.79 -0.74
N THR A 26 15.46 46.95 -0.17
CA THR A 26 14.15 47.39 0.29
C THR A 26 13.28 47.76 -0.92
N ILE A 27 11.96 47.50 -0.84
CA ILE A 27 10.86 48.48 -1.01
C ILE A 27 9.49 47.79 -1.24
N SER A 28 8.52 48.29 -0.48
CA SER A 28 7.04 48.39 -0.66
C SER A 28 6.12 47.17 -0.67
N ILE A 29 5.46 47.01 0.47
CA ILE A 29 3.99 47.07 0.70
C ILE A 29 3.12 47.13 -0.57
N ILE A 30 2.34 46.07 -0.81
CA ILE A 30 1.02 46.15 -1.47
C ILE A 30 0.01 45.37 -0.61
N THR A 31 -1.13 46.03 -0.44
CA THR A 31 -2.29 45.78 0.42
C THR A 31 -3.16 44.58 0.03
N HIS A 32 -3.69 43.91 1.07
CA HIS A 32 -4.96 43.19 1.21
C HIS A 32 -5.65 42.59 -0.03
N LEU A 33 -5.61 41.25 -0.12
CA LEU A 33 -6.73 40.44 -0.57
C LEU A 33 -6.96 39.31 0.45
N SER A 34 -8.09 39.37 1.16
CA SER A 34 -8.52 38.40 2.15
C SER A 34 -8.93 37.09 1.47
N ILE A 35 -8.16 36.03 1.72
CA ILE A 35 -8.55 34.66 1.39
C ILE A 35 -9.44 34.15 2.55
N PRO A 36 -10.63 33.58 2.28
CA PRO A 36 -11.45 33.02 3.35
C PRO A 36 -10.72 31.83 3.97
N HIS A 37 -10.44 31.92 5.26
CA HIS A 37 -10.03 30.77 6.07
C HIS A 37 -11.15 29.72 6.01
N LEU A 38 -10.93 28.62 5.29
CA LEU A 38 -11.68 27.39 5.57
C LEU A 38 -11.34 26.99 7.01
N THR A 39 -12.31 27.14 7.90
CA THR A 39 -12.24 26.59 9.25
C THR A 39 -12.30 25.07 9.13
N LEU A 40 -11.16 24.40 9.27
CA LEU A 40 -11.12 22.98 9.62
C LEU A 40 -11.92 22.81 10.91
N SER A 41 -13.02 22.07 10.82
CA SER A 41 -13.85 21.71 11.96
C SER A 41 -12.99 20.96 12.97
N ASN A 42 -12.71 21.58 14.13
CA ASN A 42 -12.00 20.97 15.26
C ASN A 42 -12.88 19.96 16.03
N SER A 43 -13.75 19.23 15.33
CA SER A 43 -14.52 18.16 15.95
C SER A 43 -13.54 17.02 16.28
N PRO A 44 -13.47 16.55 17.53
CA PRO A 44 -12.67 15.38 17.84
C PRO A 44 -13.14 14.21 16.96
N PRO A 45 -12.23 13.36 16.45
CA PRO A 45 -12.61 12.22 15.63
C PRO A 45 -13.65 11.39 16.39
N PRO A 46 -14.71 10.91 15.73
CA PRO A 46 -15.76 10.15 16.38
C PRO A 46 -15.13 9.00 17.17
N GLN A 47 -15.39 8.96 18.48
CA GLN A 47 -14.96 7.82 19.29
C GLN A 47 -15.65 6.58 18.75
N LEU A 48 -14.84 5.63 18.28
CA LEU A 48 -15.28 4.32 17.82
C LEU A 48 -16.12 3.68 18.92
N THR A 49 -17.39 3.39 18.62
CA THR A 49 -18.31 2.66 19.50
C THR A 49 -17.68 1.36 19.98
N LYS A 50 -17.95 0.96 21.24
CA LYS A 50 -17.39 -0.27 21.88
C LYS A 50 -17.59 -1.56 21.08
N MET A 51 -18.55 -1.57 20.15
CA MET A 51 -18.70 -2.61 19.13
C MET A 51 -18.65 -1.96 17.74
N PRO A 52 -17.95 -2.57 16.78
CA PRO A 52 -17.98 -2.10 15.41
C PRO A 52 -19.38 -2.32 14.79
N PRO A 53 -19.80 -1.47 13.83
CA PRO A 53 -21.10 -1.62 13.17
C PRO A 53 -21.16 -2.92 12.36
N PRO A 54 -22.34 -3.51 12.11
CA PRO A 54 -22.45 -4.69 11.25
C PRO A 54 -21.86 -4.43 9.86
N LEU A 55 -21.22 -5.43 9.26
CA LEU A 55 -20.66 -5.34 7.91
C LEU A 55 -21.74 -5.04 6.86
N THR A 56 -22.98 -5.45 7.13
CA THR A 56 -24.16 -5.15 6.30
C THR A 56 -24.51 -3.66 6.21
N THR A 57 -23.91 -2.80 7.03
CA THR A 57 -24.15 -1.34 7.01
C THR A 57 -23.32 -0.61 5.95
N PHE A 58 -22.24 -1.22 5.46
CA PHE A 58 -21.40 -0.62 4.42
C PHE A 58 -21.99 -0.82 3.02
N LYS A 59 -21.66 0.09 2.10
CA LYS A 59 -22.09 0.05 0.69
C LYS A 59 -20.94 -0.20 -0.27
N ALA A 60 -19.72 0.14 0.11
CA ALA A 60 -18.54 -0.10 -0.71
C ALA A 60 -17.33 -0.55 0.09
N LEU A 61 -16.48 -1.30 -0.61
CA LEU A 61 -15.19 -1.73 -0.14
C LEU A 61 -14.11 -1.11 -1.03
N SER A 62 -13.15 -0.44 -0.42
CA SER A 62 -11.93 0.00 -1.09
C SER A 62 -10.78 -0.94 -0.73
N PHE A 63 -10.03 -1.40 -1.72
CA PHE A 63 -8.99 -2.40 -1.56
C PHE A 63 -7.62 -1.83 -1.90
N ASP A 64 -6.65 -2.10 -1.02
CA ASP A 64 -5.29 -2.26 -1.50
C ASP A 64 -5.20 -3.48 -2.45
N CYS A 65 -4.25 -3.48 -3.40
CA CYS A 65 -4.17 -4.53 -4.43
C CYS A 65 -3.02 -5.53 -4.19
N TYR A 66 -1.77 -5.05 -4.19
CA TYR A 66 -0.58 -5.90 -4.10
C TYR A 66 -0.23 -6.20 -2.65
N GLY A 67 -0.35 -7.47 -2.25
CA GLY A 67 -0.24 -7.92 -0.86
C GLY A 67 -1.60 -8.21 -0.22
N THR A 68 -2.68 -7.65 -0.76
CA THR A 68 -4.04 -7.91 -0.30
C THR A 68 -4.78 -8.89 -1.23
N LEU A 69 -4.80 -8.58 -2.52
CA LEU A 69 -5.45 -9.35 -3.59
C LEU A 69 -4.44 -10.19 -4.38
N ILE A 70 -3.30 -9.57 -4.74
CA ILE A 70 -2.22 -10.14 -5.55
C ILE A 70 -1.07 -10.58 -4.66
N ASP A 71 -0.56 -11.80 -4.88
CA ASP A 71 0.62 -12.34 -4.21
C ASP A 71 1.90 -11.78 -4.87
N TRP A 72 2.23 -10.55 -4.49
CA TRP A 72 3.36 -9.84 -5.05
C TRP A 72 4.72 -10.39 -4.57
N GLU A 73 4.80 -11.03 -3.40
CA GLU A 73 6.05 -11.59 -2.88
C GLU A 73 6.50 -12.78 -3.73
N THR A 74 5.59 -13.71 -4.02
CA THR A 74 5.86 -14.84 -4.92
C THR A 74 6.15 -14.35 -6.34
N GLY A 75 5.38 -13.36 -6.81
CA GLY A 75 5.56 -12.73 -8.12
C GLY A 75 6.95 -12.10 -8.28
N LEU A 76 7.33 -11.24 -7.34
CA LEU A 76 8.63 -10.57 -7.35
C LEU A 76 9.77 -11.57 -7.15
N THR A 77 9.62 -12.57 -6.28
CA THR A 77 10.63 -13.65 -6.12
C THR A 77 10.93 -14.30 -7.47
N THR A 78 9.89 -14.56 -8.27
CA THR A 78 10.03 -15.11 -9.63
C THR A 78 10.76 -14.13 -10.55
N ASP A 79 10.34 -12.86 -10.56
CA ASP A 79 10.97 -11.84 -11.41
C ASP A 79 12.44 -11.56 -11.03
N LEU A 80 12.85 -11.83 -9.79
CA LEU A 80 14.25 -11.68 -9.33
C LEU A 80 15.14 -12.89 -9.64
N THR A 81 14.59 -13.98 -10.20
CA THR A 81 15.34 -15.19 -10.59
C THR A 81 16.56 -14.92 -11.48
N PRO A 82 16.52 -14.00 -12.47
CA PRO A 82 17.70 -13.70 -13.30
C PRO A 82 18.90 -13.21 -12.47
N ILE A 83 18.69 -12.62 -11.30
CA ILE A 83 19.77 -12.24 -10.37
C ILE A 83 20.11 -13.41 -9.44
N THR A 84 19.12 -13.95 -8.73
CA THR A 84 19.33 -14.90 -7.62
C THR A 84 19.91 -16.24 -8.08
N SER A 85 19.55 -16.71 -9.28
CA SER A 85 20.04 -17.97 -9.86
C SER A 85 21.53 -17.95 -10.23
N GLN A 86 22.12 -16.77 -10.42
CA GLN A 86 23.54 -16.59 -10.71
C GLN A 86 24.41 -16.55 -9.44
N LEU A 87 23.79 -16.48 -8.27
CA LEU A 87 24.46 -16.34 -6.98
C LEU A 87 24.59 -17.69 -6.27
N PRO A 88 25.65 -17.92 -5.48
CA PRO A 88 25.77 -19.14 -4.71
C PRO A 88 24.64 -19.25 -3.67
N PRO A 89 24.23 -20.46 -3.25
CA PRO A 89 23.22 -20.63 -2.21
C PRO A 89 23.56 -19.97 -0.88
N SER A 90 24.84 -19.73 -0.60
CA SER A 90 25.32 -19.04 0.60
C SER A 90 25.25 -17.52 0.52
N HIS A 91 24.88 -16.94 -0.64
CA HIS A 91 24.79 -15.49 -0.80
C HIS A 91 23.67 -14.91 0.08
N PRO A 92 23.84 -13.72 0.69
CA PRO A 92 22.80 -13.11 1.53
C PRO A 92 21.44 -12.97 0.84
N LEU A 93 21.40 -12.65 -0.45
CA LEU A 93 20.15 -12.56 -1.23
C LEU A 93 19.43 -13.91 -1.39
N ASN A 94 20.12 -15.03 -1.17
CA ASN A 94 19.59 -16.40 -1.21
C ASN A 94 19.44 -17.01 0.20
N ALA A 95 19.65 -16.24 1.27
CA ALA A 95 19.64 -16.76 2.64
C ALA A 95 18.26 -17.28 3.07
N THR A 96 17.20 -16.61 2.64
CA THR A 96 15.81 -17.03 2.82
C THR A 96 15.02 -16.81 1.52
N PRO A 97 13.83 -17.44 1.36
CA PRO A 97 12.99 -17.22 0.19
C PRO A 97 12.65 -15.75 -0.10
N LEU A 98 12.66 -14.89 0.93
CA LEU A 98 12.30 -13.47 0.81
C LEU A 98 13.48 -12.50 0.89
N SER A 99 14.72 -12.98 1.04
CA SER A 99 15.88 -12.09 1.26
C SER A 99 16.10 -11.12 0.08
N ALA A 100 15.98 -11.61 -1.16
CA ALA A 100 16.05 -10.75 -2.34
C ALA A 100 14.88 -9.76 -2.44
N VAL A 101 13.67 -10.20 -2.10
CA VAL A 101 12.46 -9.35 -2.07
C VAL A 101 12.61 -8.22 -1.05
N GLN A 102 13.08 -8.53 0.16
CA GLN A 102 13.31 -7.53 1.21
C GLN A 102 14.37 -6.51 0.78
N ARG A 103 15.46 -6.96 0.16
CA ARG A 103 16.49 -6.04 -0.34
C ARG A 103 16.00 -5.19 -1.51
N PHE A 104 15.14 -5.73 -2.35
CA PHE A 104 14.50 -4.98 -3.42
C PHE A 104 13.55 -3.91 -2.85
N ASP A 105 12.80 -4.22 -1.80
CA ASP A 105 11.91 -3.28 -1.09
C ASP A 105 12.70 -2.12 -0.44
N ASP A 106 13.89 -2.39 0.10
CA ASP A 106 14.80 -1.32 0.57
C ASP A 106 15.17 -0.34 -0.57
N HIS A 107 15.51 -0.86 -1.75
CA HIS A 107 15.83 -0.04 -2.92
C HIS A 107 14.60 0.73 -3.41
N GLN A 108 13.41 0.14 -3.33
CA GLN A 108 12.16 0.80 -3.66
C GLN A 108 11.87 1.96 -2.72
N CYS A 109 12.00 1.76 -1.41
CA CYS A 109 11.89 2.83 -0.41
C CYS A 109 12.86 3.97 -0.72
N HIS A 110 14.12 3.64 -1.02
CA HIS A 110 15.12 4.64 -1.39
C HIS A 110 14.77 5.42 -2.67
N ILE A 111 14.28 4.74 -3.70
CA ILE A 111 13.85 5.38 -4.95
C ILE A 111 12.65 6.30 -4.72
N TRP A 112 11.67 5.90 -3.91
CA TRP A 112 10.54 6.76 -3.60
C TRP A 112 10.92 8.01 -2.82
N GLU A 113 11.89 7.90 -1.90
CA GLU A 113 12.41 9.05 -1.16
C GLU A 113 13.20 10.01 -2.06
N THR A 114 14.01 9.49 -2.98
CA THR A 114 14.94 10.29 -3.79
C THR A 114 14.38 10.74 -5.13
N GLN A 115 13.41 10.00 -5.67
CA GLN A 115 12.79 10.21 -6.99
C GLN A 115 11.26 10.00 -6.92
N PRO A 116 10.54 10.81 -6.12
CA PRO A 116 9.11 10.60 -5.83
C PRO A 116 8.20 10.72 -7.05
N THR A 117 8.66 11.35 -8.14
CA THR A 117 7.90 11.51 -9.39
C THR A 117 8.21 10.42 -10.41
N LEU A 118 9.11 9.48 -10.11
CA LEU A 118 9.45 8.40 -11.03
C LEU A 118 8.23 7.47 -11.20
N PRO A 119 7.81 7.18 -12.44
CA PRO A 119 6.72 6.24 -12.69
C PRO A 119 7.01 4.87 -12.07
N TYR A 120 5.99 4.25 -11.48
CA TYR A 120 6.11 3.03 -10.68
C TYR A 120 6.86 1.90 -11.41
N ASN A 121 6.51 1.61 -12.67
CA ASN A 121 7.18 0.60 -13.48
C ASN A 121 8.67 0.90 -13.69
N LEU A 122 9.04 2.17 -13.90
CA LEU A 122 10.43 2.59 -14.05
C LEU A 122 11.19 2.52 -12.73
N ALA A 123 10.53 2.85 -11.61
CA ALA A 123 11.08 2.66 -10.26
C ALA A 123 11.42 1.19 -10.00
N LEU A 124 10.51 0.26 -10.33
CA LEU A 124 10.77 -1.18 -10.20
C LEU A 124 11.94 -1.64 -11.08
N SER A 125 12.02 -1.19 -12.34
CA SER A 125 13.17 -1.49 -13.20
C SER A 125 14.48 -0.97 -12.60
N GLU A 126 14.48 0.23 -12.00
CA GLU A 126 15.68 0.76 -11.36
C GLU A 126 16.04 0.02 -10.08
N CYS A 127 15.07 -0.42 -9.28
CA CYS A 127 15.31 -1.30 -8.14
C CYS A 127 16.01 -2.60 -8.58
N PHE A 128 15.57 -3.18 -9.70
CA PHE A 128 16.17 -4.38 -10.27
C PHE A 128 17.63 -4.13 -10.68
N ARG A 129 17.91 -3.02 -11.38
CA ARG A 129 19.28 -2.64 -11.75
C ARG A 129 20.16 -2.40 -10.53
N LEU A 130 19.64 -1.74 -9.49
CA LEU A 130 20.36 -1.51 -8.24
C LEU A 130 20.72 -2.83 -7.56
N LEU A 131 19.77 -3.76 -7.45
CA LEU A 131 20.00 -5.06 -6.85
C LEU A 131 21.04 -5.87 -7.63
N ALA A 132 20.96 -5.89 -8.96
CA ALA A 132 21.94 -6.56 -9.82
C ALA A 132 23.35 -5.98 -9.67
N ARG A 133 23.46 -4.63 -9.64
CA ARG A 133 24.73 -3.92 -9.42
C ARG A 133 25.31 -4.23 -8.04
N GLU A 134 24.48 -4.23 -7.00
CA GLU A 134 24.89 -4.58 -5.63
C GLU A 134 25.41 -6.02 -5.55
N ALA A 135 24.76 -6.95 -6.25
CA ALA A 135 25.15 -8.35 -6.32
C ALA A 135 26.33 -8.64 -7.28
N ASN A 136 26.79 -7.62 -8.03
CA ASN A 136 27.77 -7.76 -9.12
C ASN A 136 27.37 -8.84 -10.14
N VAL A 137 26.08 -8.89 -10.48
CA VAL A 137 25.50 -9.84 -11.44
C VAL A 137 25.21 -9.10 -12.76
N PRO A 138 25.70 -9.60 -13.90
CA PRO A 138 25.29 -9.07 -15.19
C PRO A 138 23.83 -9.43 -15.46
N ILE A 139 23.08 -8.46 -15.98
CA ILE A 139 21.67 -8.63 -16.37
C ILE A 139 21.46 -8.09 -17.77
N GLU A 140 20.46 -8.62 -18.46
CA GLU A 140 19.97 -8.00 -19.69
C GLU A 140 18.99 -6.87 -19.33
N GLU A 141 18.97 -5.79 -20.12
CA GLU A 141 18.04 -4.68 -19.88
C GLU A 141 16.58 -5.14 -19.94
N THR A 142 16.29 -6.19 -20.73
CA THR A 142 14.96 -6.82 -20.78
C THR A 142 14.52 -7.39 -19.44
N ASP A 143 15.45 -7.87 -18.60
CA ASP A 143 15.10 -8.39 -17.26
C ASP A 143 14.61 -7.27 -16.34
N ALA A 144 15.27 -6.11 -16.38
CA ALA A 144 14.86 -4.94 -15.62
C ALA A 144 13.49 -4.42 -16.09
N LEU A 145 13.23 -4.38 -17.39
CA LEU A 145 11.92 -4.00 -17.94
C LEU A 145 10.83 -5.02 -17.59
N ASN A 146 11.14 -6.32 -17.59
CA ASN A 146 10.22 -7.38 -17.17
C ASN A 146 9.85 -7.27 -15.69
N ALA A 147 10.79 -6.91 -14.81
CA ALA A 147 10.51 -6.61 -13.40
C ALA A 147 9.62 -5.35 -13.27
N GLY A 148 9.82 -4.34 -14.12
CA GLY A 148 9.00 -3.13 -14.14
C GLY A 148 7.52 -3.35 -14.47
N THR A 149 7.26 -4.34 -15.34
CA THR A 149 5.91 -4.76 -15.76
C THR A 149 5.41 -6.01 -15.02
N GLY A 150 6.21 -6.54 -14.09
CA GLY A 150 5.91 -7.69 -13.25
C GLY A 150 4.53 -7.63 -12.58
N PRO A 151 4.12 -6.51 -11.95
CA PRO A 151 2.83 -6.40 -11.28
C PRO A 151 1.63 -6.77 -12.16
N GLY A 152 1.68 -6.48 -13.46
CA GLY A 152 0.64 -6.84 -14.42
C GLY A 152 0.52 -8.35 -14.71
N ARG A 153 1.48 -9.17 -14.25
CA ARG A 153 1.57 -10.63 -14.49
C ARG A 153 1.52 -11.47 -13.20
N TRP A 154 1.60 -10.84 -12.03
CA TRP A 154 1.60 -11.58 -10.75
C TRP A 154 0.23 -12.19 -10.46
N SER A 155 0.24 -13.39 -9.86
CA SER A 155 -0.96 -14.16 -9.57
C SER A 155 -1.74 -13.62 -8.36
N PRO A 156 -3.08 -13.72 -8.36
CA PRO A 156 -3.85 -13.47 -7.14
C PRO A 156 -3.59 -14.56 -6.09
N PHE A 157 -3.84 -14.25 -4.82
CA PHE A 157 -3.97 -15.30 -3.80
C PHE A 157 -5.13 -16.25 -4.17
N PRO A 158 -5.06 -17.55 -3.82
CA PRO A 158 -6.06 -18.55 -4.23
C PRO A 158 -7.50 -18.22 -3.82
N ASP A 159 -7.69 -17.51 -2.70
CA ASP A 159 -8.99 -17.09 -2.18
C ASP A 159 -9.50 -15.77 -2.76
N THR A 160 -8.66 -14.99 -3.45
CA THR A 160 -9.00 -13.63 -3.90
C THR A 160 -10.20 -13.61 -4.85
N ILE A 161 -10.19 -14.40 -5.92
CA ILE A 161 -11.26 -14.37 -6.93
C ILE A 161 -12.60 -14.82 -6.32
N PRO A 162 -12.71 -15.99 -5.64
CA PRO A 162 -13.96 -16.41 -5.01
C PRO A 162 -14.47 -15.41 -3.95
N ALA A 163 -13.57 -14.82 -3.17
CA ALA A 163 -13.92 -13.84 -2.16
C ALA A 163 -14.49 -12.57 -2.79
N LEU A 164 -13.81 -12.00 -3.79
CA LEU A 164 -14.27 -10.82 -4.50
C LEU A 164 -15.62 -11.05 -5.20
N GLN A 165 -15.86 -12.23 -5.78
CA GLN A 165 -17.16 -12.59 -6.35
C GLN A 165 -18.27 -12.62 -5.30
N THR A 166 -17.97 -13.05 -4.08
CA THR A 166 -18.91 -13.03 -2.96
C THR A 166 -19.19 -11.60 -2.50
N LEU A 167 -18.13 -10.81 -2.30
CA LEU A 167 -18.22 -9.43 -1.86
C LEU A 167 -18.97 -8.53 -2.88
N ALA A 168 -18.78 -8.78 -4.17
CA ALA A 168 -19.45 -8.05 -5.27
C ALA A 168 -20.98 -8.19 -5.26
N LYS A 169 -21.54 -9.20 -4.58
CA LYS A 169 -23.00 -9.33 -4.43
C LYS A 169 -23.60 -8.24 -3.55
N HIS A 170 -22.81 -7.71 -2.60
CA HIS A 170 -23.27 -6.88 -1.50
C HIS A 170 -22.71 -5.46 -1.54
N TYR A 171 -21.53 -5.28 -2.14
CA TYR A 171 -20.81 -4.02 -2.12
C TYR A 171 -20.37 -3.57 -3.50
N LYS A 172 -20.20 -2.25 -3.66
CA LYS A 172 -19.37 -1.68 -4.72
C LYS A 172 -17.90 -1.94 -4.42
N LEU A 173 -17.12 -2.34 -5.41
CA LEU A 173 -15.71 -2.68 -5.23
C LEU A 173 -14.81 -1.62 -5.87
N ILE A 174 -13.86 -1.08 -5.09
CA ILE A 174 -12.96 -0.01 -5.49
C ILE A 174 -11.52 -0.46 -5.28
N ILE A 175 -10.64 -0.27 -6.27
CA ILE A 175 -9.19 -0.44 -6.08
C ILE A 175 -8.56 0.92 -5.73
N LEU A 176 -7.70 0.95 -4.70
CA LEU A 176 -6.81 2.06 -4.36
C LEU A 176 -5.37 1.55 -4.25
N SER A 177 -4.54 1.76 -5.29
CA SER A 177 -3.24 1.09 -5.40
C SER A 177 -2.08 2.02 -5.76
N ASN A 178 -0.89 1.74 -5.22
CA ASN A 178 0.36 2.49 -5.43
C ASN A 178 1.05 2.24 -6.79
N VAL A 179 0.32 1.73 -7.76
CA VAL A 179 0.83 1.27 -9.05
C VAL A 179 0.54 2.29 -10.16
N ASN A 180 1.17 2.11 -11.33
CA ASN A 180 0.84 2.82 -12.57
C ASN A 180 -0.36 2.19 -13.33
N ASP A 181 -0.96 2.94 -14.24
CA ASP A 181 -2.20 2.56 -14.91
C ASP A 181 -2.09 1.28 -15.75
N ASP A 182 -0.98 1.11 -16.49
CA ASP A 182 -0.79 -0.07 -17.36
C ASP A 182 -0.67 -1.37 -16.56
N ASN A 183 0.00 -1.32 -15.41
CA ASN A 183 0.16 -2.48 -14.55
C ASN A 183 -1.16 -2.88 -13.91
N ILE A 184 -1.96 -1.92 -13.39
CA ILE A 184 -3.26 -2.28 -12.82
C ILE A 184 -4.25 -2.78 -13.88
N ALA A 185 -4.24 -2.20 -15.09
CA ALA A 185 -5.05 -2.66 -16.20
C ALA A 185 -4.70 -4.11 -16.56
N SER A 186 -3.40 -4.40 -16.68
CA SER A 186 -2.90 -5.75 -16.93
C SER A 186 -3.25 -6.72 -15.81
N THR A 187 -3.15 -6.32 -14.54
CA THR A 187 -3.57 -7.14 -13.40
C THR A 187 -5.07 -7.47 -13.48
N ILE A 188 -5.92 -6.50 -13.83
CA ILE A 188 -7.37 -6.71 -13.95
C ILE A 188 -7.69 -7.66 -15.11
N ASP A 189 -7.05 -7.46 -16.26
CA ASP A 189 -7.32 -8.23 -17.49
C ASP A 189 -6.75 -9.65 -17.42
N ASN A 190 -5.54 -9.82 -16.87
CA ASN A 190 -4.82 -11.09 -16.89
C ASN A 190 -5.00 -11.90 -15.60
N SER A 191 -4.86 -11.25 -14.44
CA SER A 191 -4.76 -11.94 -13.15
C SER A 191 -6.10 -12.04 -12.43
N LEU A 192 -6.98 -11.05 -12.64
CA LEU A 192 -8.35 -11.06 -12.14
C LEU A 192 -9.38 -11.43 -13.24
N GLU A 193 -8.89 -11.64 -14.48
CA GLU A 193 -9.57 -12.18 -15.67
C GLU A 193 -10.99 -11.64 -15.94
N GLY A 194 -11.29 -10.39 -15.55
CA GLY A 194 -12.66 -9.87 -15.62
C GLY A 194 -13.72 -10.71 -14.88
N LYS A 195 -13.29 -11.67 -14.04
CA LYS A 195 -14.16 -12.54 -13.21
C LYS A 195 -14.82 -11.77 -12.08
N VAL A 196 -14.33 -10.57 -11.82
CA VAL A 196 -14.79 -9.61 -10.82
C VAL A 196 -14.85 -8.25 -11.49
N LYS A 197 -16.01 -7.61 -11.42
CA LYS A 197 -16.17 -6.22 -11.85
C LYS A 197 -15.82 -5.30 -10.70
N PHE A 198 -14.89 -4.37 -10.93
CA PHE A 198 -14.67 -3.24 -10.04
C PHE A 198 -15.51 -2.05 -10.51
N ASP A 199 -16.13 -1.34 -9.56
CA ASP A 199 -16.89 -0.12 -9.82
C ASP A 199 -15.97 1.08 -10.07
N ALA A 200 -14.77 1.10 -9.47
CA ALA A 200 -13.76 2.13 -9.69
C ALA A 200 -12.32 1.64 -9.43
N VAL A 201 -11.35 2.27 -10.09
CA VAL A 201 -9.91 1.95 -9.97
C VAL A 201 -9.10 3.24 -9.89
N TYR A 202 -8.52 3.50 -8.72
CA TYR A 202 -7.72 4.67 -8.41
C TYR A 202 -6.26 4.27 -8.18
N THR A 203 -5.38 4.81 -9.00
CA THR A 203 -3.94 4.51 -9.01
C THR A 203 -3.15 5.71 -8.49
N ALA A 204 -1.96 5.47 -7.95
CA ALA A 204 -1.06 6.55 -7.57
C ALA A 204 -0.71 7.47 -8.76
N GLN A 205 -0.65 6.92 -9.98
CA GLN A 205 -0.41 7.72 -11.18
C GLN A 205 -1.54 8.72 -11.46
N LYS A 206 -2.81 8.30 -11.37
CA LYS A 206 -3.96 9.20 -11.56
C LYS A 206 -4.07 10.24 -10.44
N ILE A 207 -3.79 9.82 -9.21
CA ILE A 207 -3.89 10.66 -8.02
C ILE A 207 -2.73 11.68 -7.97
N GLY A 208 -1.56 11.33 -8.50
CA GLY A 208 -0.35 12.14 -8.41
C GLY A 208 0.44 11.96 -7.11
N SER A 209 0.10 10.96 -6.29
CA SER A 209 0.84 10.62 -5.07
C SER A 209 0.76 9.13 -4.73
N TYR A 210 1.77 8.62 -4.02
CA TYR A 210 1.76 7.29 -3.43
C TYR A 210 1.26 7.33 -1.97
N LYS A 211 0.49 6.31 -1.56
CA LYS A 211 0.27 5.99 -0.14
C LYS A 211 1.62 5.82 0.56
N PRO A 212 1.80 6.32 1.79
CA PRO A 212 0.78 6.74 2.76
C PRO A 212 0.36 8.22 2.72
N SER A 213 0.54 8.92 1.60
CA SER A 213 -0.02 10.26 1.43
C SER A 213 -1.53 10.26 1.68
N LEU A 214 -2.01 11.25 2.44
CA LEU A 214 -3.45 11.38 2.74
C LEU A 214 -4.26 11.75 1.50
N SER A 215 -3.63 12.37 0.50
CA SER A 215 -4.27 12.73 -0.76
C SER A 215 -4.86 11.53 -1.50
N ASN A 216 -4.29 10.33 -1.33
CA ASN A 216 -4.86 9.11 -1.88
C ASN A 216 -6.22 8.75 -1.26
N PHE A 217 -6.39 8.97 0.04
CA PHE A 217 -7.64 8.72 0.75
C PHE A 217 -8.66 9.84 0.50
N GLU A 218 -8.21 11.10 0.43
CA GLU A 218 -9.05 12.24 0.05
C GLU A 218 -9.64 12.03 -1.36
N TYR A 219 -8.80 11.66 -2.33
CA TYR A 219 -9.23 11.32 -3.68
C TYR A 219 -10.26 10.19 -3.67
N LEU A 220 -10.01 9.11 -2.90
CA LEU A 220 -10.95 8.00 -2.75
C LEU A 220 -12.31 8.50 -2.23
N PHE A 221 -12.36 9.37 -1.24
CA PHE A 221 -13.62 9.84 -0.65
C PHE A 221 -14.42 10.72 -1.60
N GLU A 222 -13.74 11.64 -2.28
CA GLU A 222 -14.34 12.51 -3.29
C GLU A 222 -14.97 11.68 -4.42
N HIS A 223 -14.18 10.82 -5.05
CA HIS A 223 -14.63 10.08 -6.23
C HIS A 223 -15.59 8.94 -5.88
N ALA A 224 -15.46 8.30 -4.71
CA ALA A 224 -16.48 7.35 -4.25
C ALA A 224 -17.84 8.04 -4.03
N LYS A 225 -17.85 9.29 -3.57
CA LYS A 225 -19.09 10.05 -3.38
C LYS A 225 -19.67 10.50 -4.72
N GLU A 226 -18.85 11.07 -5.59
CA GLU A 226 -19.28 11.66 -6.86
C GLU A 226 -19.66 10.59 -7.90
N GLU A 227 -18.84 9.55 -8.05
CA GLU A 227 -19.03 8.54 -9.08
C GLU A 227 -19.95 7.40 -8.63
N LEU A 228 -19.92 7.05 -7.34
CA LEU A 228 -20.57 5.85 -6.81
C LEU A 228 -21.69 6.13 -5.81
N GLY A 229 -21.86 7.39 -5.38
CA GLY A 229 -22.87 7.78 -4.38
C GLY A 229 -22.60 7.21 -2.98
N VAL A 230 -21.34 6.90 -2.66
CA VAL A 230 -20.92 6.32 -1.39
C VAL A 230 -20.26 7.40 -0.52
N ASP A 231 -20.83 7.66 0.65
CA ASP A 231 -20.34 8.71 1.55
C ASP A 231 -19.69 8.13 2.80
N LYS A 232 -18.37 8.32 2.93
CA LYS A 232 -17.59 7.96 4.12
C LYS A 232 -18.18 8.57 5.40
N GLU A 233 -18.64 9.82 5.35
CA GLU A 233 -19.14 10.53 6.54
C GLU A 233 -20.46 9.91 7.05
N LYS A 234 -21.15 9.15 6.19
CA LYS A 234 -22.31 8.32 6.56
C LYS A 234 -21.92 6.92 7.04
N GLY A 235 -20.63 6.60 7.08
CA GLY A 235 -20.12 5.28 7.43
C GLY A 235 -20.30 4.23 6.34
N GLU A 236 -20.45 4.62 5.07
CA GLU A 236 -20.80 3.70 3.98
C GLU A 236 -19.58 3.04 3.31
N LEU A 237 -18.37 3.49 3.63
CA LEU A 237 -17.11 3.02 3.03
C LEU A 237 -16.25 2.27 4.05
N LEU A 238 -15.77 1.10 3.66
CA LEU A 238 -14.84 0.28 4.44
C LEU A 238 -13.57 0.04 3.62
N HIS A 239 -12.40 0.17 4.26
CA HIS A 239 -11.12 -0.07 3.61
C HIS A 239 -10.55 -1.45 3.96
N VAL A 240 -10.05 -2.19 2.99
CA VAL A 240 -9.57 -3.56 3.14
C VAL A 240 -8.15 -3.64 2.61
N ALA A 241 -7.19 -3.94 3.48
CA ALA A 241 -5.78 -3.92 3.11
C ALA A 241 -4.96 -4.90 3.94
N ARG A 242 -3.77 -5.21 3.42
CA ARG A 242 -2.69 -5.85 4.15
C ARG A 242 -1.71 -4.81 4.72
N SER A 243 -1.33 -3.78 3.98
CA SER A 243 -0.22 -2.92 4.40
C SER A 243 -0.57 -2.10 5.63
N LEU A 244 0.18 -2.26 6.73
CA LEU A 244 -0.03 -1.45 7.93
C LEU A 244 0.42 -0.01 7.69
N THR A 245 1.59 0.15 7.06
CA THR A 245 2.24 1.45 6.86
C THR A 245 1.59 2.27 5.75
N ALA A 246 1.25 1.64 4.62
CA ALA A 246 0.67 2.33 3.47
C ALA A 246 -0.85 2.55 3.62
N ASP A 247 -1.57 1.67 4.33
CA ASP A 247 -3.03 1.72 4.38
C ASP A 247 -3.58 1.98 5.79
N HIS A 248 -3.27 1.14 6.78
CA HIS A 248 -3.92 1.25 8.09
C HIS A 248 -3.50 2.47 8.93
N ILE A 249 -2.23 2.91 8.82
CA ILE A 249 -1.79 4.17 9.45
C ILE A 249 -2.56 5.37 8.88
N PRO A 250 -2.57 5.64 7.56
CA PRO A 250 -3.32 6.77 7.01
C PRO A 250 -4.84 6.60 7.17
N ALA A 251 -5.40 5.40 7.00
CA ALA A 251 -6.83 5.15 7.25
C ALA A 251 -7.25 5.55 8.66
N LYS A 252 -6.46 5.21 9.68
CA LYS A 252 -6.70 5.67 11.06
C LYS A 252 -6.64 7.18 11.19
N LYS A 253 -5.64 7.84 10.58
CA LYS A 253 -5.48 9.30 10.65
C LYS A 253 -6.69 10.05 10.09
N VAL A 254 -7.29 9.52 9.03
CA VAL A 254 -8.48 10.10 8.39
C VAL A 254 -9.80 9.53 8.94
N GLY A 255 -9.75 8.70 9.98
CA GLY A 255 -10.93 8.09 10.61
C GLY A 255 -11.72 7.16 9.68
N LEU A 256 -11.07 6.51 8.72
CA LEU A 256 -11.68 5.50 7.86
C LEU A 256 -11.59 4.13 8.54
N ARG A 257 -12.75 3.47 8.68
CA ARG A 257 -12.82 2.11 9.22
C ARG A 257 -12.10 1.14 8.29
N SER A 258 -11.43 0.14 8.84
CA SER A 258 -10.68 -0.80 8.02
C SER A 258 -10.68 -2.24 8.50
N VAL A 259 -10.41 -3.14 7.55
CA VAL A 259 -10.25 -4.58 7.71
C VAL A 259 -8.81 -4.93 7.37
N PHE A 260 -8.09 -5.51 8.33
CA PHE A 260 -6.75 -6.02 8.12
C PHE A 260 -6.81 -7.47 7.61
N ILE A 261 -6.34 -7.69 6.38
CA ILE A 261 -6.15 -9.02 5.81
C ILE A 261 -4.70 -9.44 6.10
N ALA A 262 -4.50 -10.36 7.03
CA ALA A 262 -3.19 -10.61 7.64
C ALA A 262 -2.18 -11.25 6.68
N ARG A 263 -2.61 -12.22 5.85
CA ARG A 263 -1.72 -12.97 4.94
C ARG A 263 -0.44 -13.48 5.64
N GLY A 264 -0.59 -14.05 6.84
CA GLY A 264 0.53 -14.52 7.67
C GLY A 264 1.28 -13.42 8.43
N GLY A 265 0.97 -12.15 8.19
CA GLY A 265 1.64 -10.98 8.78
C GLY A 265 1.38 -10.74 10.28
N THR A 266 0.64 -11.64 10.93
CA THR A 266 0.51 -11.70 12.39
C THR A 266 1.62 -12.53 13.05
N ASP A 267 2.35 -13.35 12.27
CA ASP A 267 3.52 -14.09 12.75
C ASP A 267 4.81 -13.25 12.54
N PRO A 268 5.55 -12.92 13.62
CA PRO A 268 6.84 -12.25 13.54
C PRO A 268 7.93 -12.99 12.73
N LYS A 269 7.70 -14.24 12.33
CA LYS A 269 8.62 -15.01 11.48
C LYS A 269 8.25 -14.92 9.99
N ASN A 270 7.02 -14.50 9.69
CA ASN A 270 6.51 -14.30 8.34
C ASN A 270 6.40 -12.80 8.03
N TYR A 271 7.37 -12.00 8.49
CA TYR A 271 7.46 -10.59 8.10
C TYR A 271 7.71 -10.48 6.60
N GLY A 272 6.61 -10.40 5.86
CA GLY A 272 6.56 -9.78 4.54
C GLY A 272 6.68 -8.26 4.64
N THR A 273 6.79 -7.58 3.50
CA THR A 273 6.80 -6.11 3.49
C THR A 273 5.38 -5.60 3.78
N GLY A 274 5.26 -4.63 4.70
CA GLY A 274 3.94 -4.19 5.20
C GLY A 274 3.87 -3.84 6.69
N GLY A 275 5.01 -3.85 7.40
CA GLY A 275 5.16 -3.30 8.75
C GLY A 275 5.00 -4.30 9.90
N ASN A 276 5.58 -3.96 11.06
CA ASN A 276 5.50 -4.76 12.28
C ASN A 276 4.23 -4.43 13.07
N LEU A 277 3.27 -5.36 13.11
CA LEU A 277 1.98 -5.14 13.78
C LEU A 277 2.15 -4.88 15.28
N GLU A 278 2.99 -5.64 15.97
CA GLU A 278 3.16 -5.52 17.41
C GLU A 278 3.72 -4.15 17.79
N GLU A 279 4.76 -3.72 17.07
CA GLU A 279 5.39 -2.41 17.25
C GLU A 279 4.42 -1.28 16.95
N LEU A 280 3.80 -1.29 15.76
CA LEU A 280 2.91 -0.21 15.33
C LEU A 280 1.64 -0.13 16.19
N SER A 281 1.15 -1.25 16.70
CA SER A 281 0.02 -1.28 17.65
C SER A 281 0.41 -0.69 19.00
N ARG A 282 1.61 -1.04 19.51
CA ARG A 282 2.15 -0.50 20.78
C ARG A 282 2.34 1.01 20.71
N GLU A 283 2.76 1.53 19.56
CA GLU A 283 2.88 2.96 19.29
C GLU A 283 1.53 3.65 19.02
N GLY A 284 0.44 2.89 18.94
CA GLY A 284 -0.88 3.42 18.62
C GLY A 284 -0.97 4.00 17.21
N LYS A 285 -0.10 3.60 16.27
CA LYS A 285 -0.07 4.13 14.90
C LYS A 285 -1.14 3.51 13.99
N VAL A 286 -1.52 2.26 14.25
CA VAL A 286 -2.52 1.52 13.45
C VAL A 286 -3.84 1.35 14.19
N GLY A 287 -4.90 1.09 13.44
CA GLY A 287 -6.24 0.83 13.95
C GLY A 287 -7.14 0.31 12.83
N PHE A 288 -7.70 -0.87 13.06
CA PHE A 288 -8.67 -1.54 12.19
C PHE A 288 -9.68 -2.26 13.09
N GLU A 289 -10.92 -2.32 12.64
CA GLU A 289 -12.03 -2.89 13.40
C GLU A 289 -12.12 -4.40 13.26
N TRP A 290 -11.62 -4.94 12.14
CA TRP A 290 -11.64 -6.37 11.86
C TRP A 290 -10.28 -6.86 11.39
N THR A 291 -10.03 -8.14 11.66
CA THR A 291 -8.86 -8.87 11.19
C THR A 291 -9.30 -10.22 10.68
N PHE A 292 -8.82 -10.58 9.49
CA PHE A 292 -9.01 -11.90 8.91
C PHE A 292 -7.68 -12.40 8.35
N GLU A 293 -7.48 -13.71 8.37
CA GLU A 293 -6.25 -14.29 7.82
C GLU A 293 -6.20 -14.13 6.30
N THR A 294 -7.34 -14.39 5.65
CA THR A 294 -7.49 -14.35 4.19
C THR A 294 -8.68 -13.47 3.79
N LEU A 295 -8.70 -13.06 2.52
CA LEU A 295 -9.87 -12.36 1.95
C LEU A 295 -11.09 -13.29 1.90
N GLY A 296 -10.85 -14.60 1.69
CA GLY A 296 -11.87 -15.64 1.78
C GLY A 296 -12.58 -15.69 3.14
N ASP A 297 -11.85 -15.55 4.24
CA ASP A 297 -12.46 -15.57 5.58
C ASP A 297 -13.28 -14.31 5.85
N PHE A 298 -12.81 -13.15 5.37
CA PHE A 298 -13.60 -11.93 5.39
C PHE A 298 -14.91 -12.09 4.59
N ALA A 299 -14.84 -12.63 3.38
CA ALA A 299 -16.01 -12.86 2.53
C ALA A 299 -17.02 -13.83 3.16
N LYS A 300 -16.56 -14.89 3.83
CA LYS A 300 -17.45 -15.81 4.58
C LYS A 300 -18.19 -15.09 5.70
N GLU A 301 -17.50 -14.23 6.44
CA GLU A 301 -18.11 -13.47 7.54
C GLU A 301 -19.14 -12.45 7.01
N VAL A 302 -18.85 -11.79 5.89
CA VAL A 302 -19.83 -10.95 5.18
C VAL A 302 -21.07 -11.77 4.81
N GLU A 303 -20.90 -12.91 4.14
CA GLU A 303 -22.04 -13.72 3.68
C GLU A 303 -22.88 -14.21 4.87
N ARG A 304 -22.24 -14.56 6.00
CA ARG A 304 -22.92 -14.93 7.25
C ARG A 304 -23.82 -13.79 7.75
N GLN A 305 -23.29 -12.56 7.86
CA GLN A 305 -24.06 -11.42 8.37
C GLN A 305 -25.22 -11.03 7.43
N PHE A 306 -25.02 -11.08 6.11
CA PHE A 306 -26.10 -10.82 5.16
C PHE A 306 -27.18 -11.90 5.20
N ALA A 307 -26.80 -13.19 5.33
CA ALA A 307 -27.77 -14.28 5.47
C ALA A 307 -28.58 -14.19 6.77
N GLU A 308 -28.01 -13.68 7.86
CA GLU A 308 -28.73 -13.40 9.10
C GLU A 308 -29.72 -12.25 8.93
N LEU A 309 -29.28 -11.14 8.32
CA LEU A 309 -30.14 -10.00 8.02
C LEU A 309 -31.33 -10.40 7.13
N GLU A 310 -31.15 -11.30 6.16
CA GLU A 310 -32.24 -11.80 5.33
C GLU A 310 -33.24 -12.67 6.10
N LYS A 311 -32.77 -13.44 7.09
CA LYS A 311 -33.65 -14.26 7.94
C LYS A 311 -34.48 -13.38 8.87
N GLU A 312 -33.91 -12.32 9.41
CA GLU A 312 -34.62 -11.36 10.27
C GLU A 312 -35.72 -10.57 9.54
N ARG A 313 -35.61 -10.45 8.21
CA ARG A 313 -36.60 -9.75 7.37
C ARG A 313 -37.77 -10.63 6.92
N LYS A 314 -37.71 -11.95 7.14
CA LYS A 314 -38.75 -12.93 6.77
C LYS A 314 -39.59 -13.30 7.98
#